data_AF-A0A948YT24-F1
#
_entry.id   AF-A0A948YT24-F1
#
_cell.length_a   1.000
_cell.length_b   1.000
_cell.length_c   1.000
_cell.angle_alpha   90.00
_cell.angle_beta   90.00
_cell.angle_gamma   90.00
#
_symmetry.space_group_name_H-M   'P 1'
#
loop_
_entity.id
_entity.type
_entity.pdbx_description
1 polymer ?
#
loop_
_entity_poly.entity_id
_entity_poly.type
_entity_poly.pdbx_seq_one_letter_code
_entity_poly.pdbx_strand_id
1 'polypeptide(L)' 'MNIAEFLLPGMCLTIPKQVVSASQRAIRVRIGKKTESVGSILSVKKGDWVLTQNCIIIKKITAKQAKEINKMLQNTD' A
#
# COMPACT_ATOMS: atom_id res chain seq x y z
N MET A 1 13.89 -9.26 13.75
CA MET A 1 12.47 -8.90 13.96
C MET A 1 12.22 -7.63 13.18
N ASN A 2 11.40 -7.69 12.12
CA ASN A 2 11.33 -6.66 11.08
C ASN A 2 10.30 -5.59 11.49
N ILE A 3 10.73 -4.34 11.62
CA ILE A 3 9.94 -3.18 12.08
C ILE A 3 8.80 -2.75 11.14
N ALA A 4 8.50 -3.50 10.07
CA ALA A 4 7.47 -3.15 9.11
C ALA A 4 6.03 -3.54 9.53
N GLU A 5 5.85 -4.15 10.71
CA GLU A 5 4.56 -4.69 11.17
C GLU A 5 4.03 -4.05 12.46
N PHE A 6 4.53 -2.89 12.87
CA PHE A 6 4.01 -2.22 14.06
C PHE A 6 3.06 -1.07 13.70
N LEU A 7 1.77 -1.34 13.94
CA LEU A 7 0.74 -0.35 14.21
C LEU A 7 1.27 0.69 15.22
N LEU A 8 1.50 1.92 14.78
CA LEU A 8 1.75 3.04 15.69
C LEU A 8 0.46 3.88 15.81
N PRO A 9 -0.11 4.00 17.01
CA PRO A 9 -1.34 4.74 17.24
C PRO A 9 -1.05 6.24 17.15
N GLY A 10 -1.74 6.96 16.27
CA GLY A 10 -1.80 8.43 16.29
C GLY A 10 -1.50 9.11 14.96
N MET A 11 -0.50 8.65 14.18
CA MET A 11 -0.23 9.14 12.82
C MET A 11 0.38 8.02 11.98
N CYS A 12 -0.46 7.38 11.14
CA CYS A 12 -0.09 6.25 10.30
C CYS A 12 0.42 6.72 8.93
N LEU A 13 1.74 6.81 8.75
CA LEU A 13 2.34 6.82 7.41
C LEU A 13 2.20 5.42 6.81
N THR A 14 1.01 5.12 6.25
CA THR A 14 0.76 3.86 5.56
C THR A 14 1.72 3.72 4.37
N ILE A 15 2.43 2.59 4.32
CA ILE A 15 3.34 2.25 3.22
C ILE A 15 2.53 2.17 1.91
N PRO A 16 2.83 3.00 0.90
CA PRO A 16 2.25 2.90 -0.42
C PRO A 16 2.45 1.52 -1.04
N LYS A 17 1.37 0.90 -1.51
CA LYS A 17 1.39 -0.38 -2.22
C LYS A 17 1.00 -0.18 -3.69
N GLN A 18 1.59 -0.93 -4.61
CA GLN A 18 1.20 -0.89 -6.02
C GLN A 18 0.30 -2.09 -6.35
N VAL A 19 -0.83 -1.86 -7.03
CA VAL A 19 -1.71 -2.91 -7.51
C VAL A 19 -1.04 -3.67 -8.66
N VAL A 20 -0.77 -4.96 -8.47
CA VAL A 20 -0.16 -5.83 -9.49
C VAL A 20 -1.20 -6.58 -10.31
N SER A 21 -2.37 -6.83 -9.75
CA SER A 21 -3.52 -7.40 -10.46
C SER A 21 -4.82 -7.00 -9.77
N ALA A 22 -5.85 -6.68 -10.55
CA ALA A 22 -7.21 -6.48 -10.07
C ALA A 22 -8.15 -7.35 -10.91
N SER A 23 -8.84 -8.27 -10.26
CA SER A 23 -9.80 -9.19 -10.88
C SER A 23 -11.02 -9.34 -9.98
N GLN A 24 -12.12 -9.89 -10.52
CA GLN A 24 -13.33 -10.16 -9.74
C GLN A 24 -13.09 -11.07 -8.53
N ARG A 25 -12.06 -11.94 -8.57
CA ARG A 25 -11.78 -12.90 -7.50
C ARG A 25 -10.82 -12.35 -6.45
N ALA A 26 -9.83 -11.56 -6.85
CA ALA A 26 -8.81 -11.06 -5.96
C ALA A 26 -8.12 -9.81 -6.50
N ILE A 27 -7.75 -8.93 -5.58
CA ILE A 27 -6.85 -7.81 -5.82
C ILE A 27 -5.54 -8.14 -5.13
N ARG A 28 -4.43 -8.03 -5.86
CA ARG A 28 -3.09 -8.26 -5.32
C ARG A 28 -2.28 -6.97 -5.39
N VAL A 29 -1.57 -6.68 -4.31
CA VAL A 29 -0.69 -5.51 -4.17
C VAL A 29 0.75 -5.96 -3.90
N ARG A 30 1.73 -5.16 -4.32
CA ARG A 30 3.15 -5.39 -4.08
C ARG A 30 3.64 -4.60 -2.88
N ILE A 31 4.40 -5.27 -2.02
CA ILE A 31 5.11 -4.68 -0.86
C ILE A 31 6.54 -5.20 -0.91
N GLY A 32 7.47 -4.30 -1.25
CA GLY A 32 8.86 -4.70 -1.53
C GLY A 32 8.92 -5.83 -2.56
N LYS A 33 9.46 -6.98 -2.16
CA LYS A 33 9.60 -8.18 -3.01
C LYS A 33 8.41 -9.15 -2.93
N LYS A 34 7.42 -8.90 -2.07
CA LYS A 34 6.27 -9.78 -1.84
C LYS A 34 5.01 -9.24 -2.49
N THR A 35 4.03 -10.13 -2.67
CA THR A 35 2.66 -9.78 -3.07
C THR A 35 1.68 -10.24 -2.01
N GLU A 36 0.66 -9.43 -1.75
CA GLU A 36 -0.40 -9.70 -0.77
C GLU A 36 -1.77 -9.60 -1.45
N SER A 37 -2.71 -10.43 -1.01
CA SER A 37 -4.12 -10.34 -1.41
C SER A 37 -4.85 -9.38 -0.48
N VAL A 38 -5.59 -8.44 -1.05
CA VAL A 38 -6.31 -7.40 -0.29
C VAL A 38 -7.74 -7.25 -0.80
N GLY A 39 -8.63 -6.80 0.09
CA GLY A 39 -9.95 -6.31 -0.28
C GLY A 39 -9.87 -4.86 -0.80
N SER A 40 -10.96 -4.36 -1.38
CA SER A 40 -11.06 -2.96 -1.78
C SER A 40 -12.49 -2.46 -1.67
N ILE A 41 -12.65 -1.26 -1.10
CA ILE A 41 -13.91 -0.50 -1.16
C ILE A 41 -13.96 0.45 -2.38
N LEU A 42 -12.85 0.55 -3.13
CA LEU A 42 -12.73 1.40 -4.31
C LEU A 42 -12.50 0.55 -5.58
N SER A 43 -12.91 1.07 -6.73
CA SER A 43 -12.48 0.50 -8.01
C SER A 43 -11.00 0.79 -8.26
N VAL A 44 -10.23 -0.25 -8.53
CA VAL A 44 -8.77 -0.19 -8.76
C VAL A 44 -8.39 -1.00 -9.98
N LYS A 45 -7.29 -0.62 -10.62
CA LYS A 45 -6.70 -1.34 -11.75
C LYS A 45 -5.22 -1.58 -11.54
N LYS A 46 -4.67 -2.54 -12.30
CA LYS A 46 -3.22 -2.79 -12.33
C LYS A 46 -2.46 -1.48 -12.58
N GLY A 47 -1.43 -1.24 -11.79
CA GLY A 47 -0.58 -0.04 -11.84
C GLY A 47 -1.01 1.10 -10.91
N ASP A 48 -2.23 1.07 -10.36
CA ASP A 48 -2.66 2.04 -9.35
C ASP A 48 -1.77 1.94 -8.10
N TRP A 49 -1.51 3.10 -7.48
CA TRP A 49 -0.90 3.19 -6.16
C TRP A 49 -1.98 3.41 -5.12
N VAL A 50 -1.88 2.69 -4.01
CA VAL A 50 -2.93 2.63 -3.00
C VAL A 50 -2.37 2.63 -1.59
N LEU A 51 -3.19 3.09 -0.66
CA LEU A 51 -2.99 2.92 0.78
C LEU A 51 -3.98 1.87 1.29
N THR A 52 -3.49 0.99 2.14
CA THR A 52 -4.30 -0.07 2.76
C THR A 52 -4.34 0.09 4.27
N GLN A 53 -5.47 -0.26 4.87
CA GLN A 53 -5.63 -0.43 6.30
C GLN A 53 -6.37 -1.75 6.56
N ASN A 54 -5.91 -2.55 7.51
CA ASN A 54 -6.48 -3.88 7.82
C ASN A 54 -6.74 -4.73 6.56
N CYS A 55 -5.75 -4.79 5.66
CA CYS A 55 -5.83 -5.53 4.38
C CYS A 55 -6.94 -5.07 3.41
N ILE A 56 -7.47 -3.85 3.58
CA ILE A 56 -8.46 -3.24 2.69
C ILE A 56 -7.85 -1.98 2.06
N ILE A 57 -8.00 -1.83 0.74
CA ILE A 57 -7.65 -0.59 0.04
C ILE A 57 -8.67 0.49 0.42
N ILE A 58 -8.18 1.56 1.06
CA ILE A 58 -9.00 2.68 1.54
C ILE A 58 -8.82 3.94 0.70
N LYS A 59 -7.71 4.07 -0.02
CA LYS A 59 -7.39 5.29 -0.78
C LYS A 59 -6.49 4.99 -1.98
N LYS A 60 -6.82 5.62 -3.11
CA LYS A 60 -5.92 5.74 -4.27
C LYS A 60 -5.02 6.96 -4.11
N ILE A 61 -3.76 6.81 -4.53
CA ILE A 61 -2.79 7.90 -4.57
C ILE A 61 -2.09 7.89 -5.93
N THR A 62 -1.48 9.02 -6.28
CA THR A 62 -0.67 9.12 -7.50
C THR A 62 0.69 8.45 -7.31
N ALA A 63 1.34 8.07 -8.41
CA ALA A 63 2.71 7.58 -8.38
C ALA A 63 3.70 8.61 -7.79
N LYS A 64 3.45 9.91 -8.00
CA LYS A 64 4.25 11.01 -7.41
C LYS A 64 4.15 11.00 -5.89
N GLN A 65 2.93 10.95 -5.35
CA GLN A 65 2.69 10.86 -3.91
C GLN A 65 3.31 9.59 -3.31
N ALA A 66 3.15 8.44 -3.98
CA ALA A 66 3.78 7.20 -3.53
C ALA A 66 5.31 7.32 -3.46
N LYS A 67 5.94 7.95 -4.46
CA LYS A 67 7.39 8.20 -4.48
C LYS A 67 7.82 9.15 -3.36
N GLU A 68 7.07 10.22 -3.12
CA GLU A 68 7.35 11.18 -2.05
C GLU A 68 7.25 10.53 -0.66
N ILE A 69 6.17 9.78 -0.41
CA ILE A 69 5.99 9.04 0.85
C ILE A 69 7.12 8.01 1.04
N ASN A 70 7.43 7.23 0.00
CA ASN A 70 8.52 6.24 0.08
C ASN A 70 9.89 6.89 0.37
N LYS A 71 10.16 8.10 -0.14
CA LYS A 71 11.38 8.85 0.19
C LYS A 71 11.41 9.25 1.66
N MET A 72 10.29 9.71 2.22
CA MET A 72 10.22 10.07 3.64
C MET A 72 10.48 8.85 4.54
N LEU A 73 9.91 7.69 4.18
CA LEU A 73 10.11 6.43 4.91
C LEU A 73 11.55 5.90 4.84
N GLN A 74 12.31 6.22 3.78
CA GLN A 74 13.71 5.81 3.64
C GLN A 74 14.69 6.70 4.41
N ASN A 75 14.28 7.91 4.81
CA ASN A 75 15.14 8.88 5.49
C ASN A 75 14.99 8.85 7.02
N THR A 76 14.41 7.79 7.58
CA THR A 76 14.20 7.63 9.05
C THR A 76 15.21 6.65 9.65
N ASP A 77 16.44 6.62 9.11
CA ASP A 77 17.59 5.92 9.70
C ASP A 77 18.25 6.77 10.80
#